data_AF-A0A6N8HIB6-F1
#
_entry.id   AF-A0A6N8HIB6-F1
#
_cell.length_a   1.000
_cell.length_b   1.000
_cell.length_c   1.000
_cell.angle_alpha   90.00
_cell.angle_beta   90.00
_cell.angle_gamma   90.00
#
_symmetry.space_group_name_H-M   'P 1'
#
loop_
_entity.id
_entity.type
_entity.pdbx_description
1 polymer ?
#
loop_
_entity_poly.entity_id
_entity_poly.type
_entity_poly.pdbx_seq_one_letter_code
_entity_poly.pdbx_strand_id
1 'polypeptide(L)'
;MLKENLSPKQILVDLSSVQCQLKDLFSDDNRYNSIIDFLSAKDYYNDPDVPYPTMKEVEKDTGLSASQLRKKLLEMYERIFDFENDEGLRFSKTQYTFYLKHYELHSQFVVSKLPHVPRAGEQILLPFAKAKMGTEYFYVDKIVHYLENDIQNTVIWLKGGFYNSYWQIRKDEALLKRELTIDDTHKLMDFELKDKLGLSKY
;
A
#
# COMPACT_ATOMS: atom_id res chain seq x y z
N MET A 1 -12.03 0.11 -26.31
CA MET A 1 -11.22 1.31 -26.04
C MET A 1 -11.96 2.19 -25.05
N LEU A 2 -11.61 2.11 -23.77
CA LEU A 2 -12.09 3.07 -22.77
C LEU A 2 -11.40 4.41 -23.04
N LYS A 3 -12.05 5.30 -23.80
CA LYS A 3 -11.70 6.72 -23.86
C LYS A 3 -12.19 7.38 -22.57
N GLU A 4 -11.64 6.98 -21.43
CA GLU A 4 -11.79 7.76 -20.21
C GLU A 4 -10.73 8.86 -20.23
N ASN A 5 -11.13 10.08 -19.83
CA ASN A 5 -10.24 11.23 -19.77
C ASN A 5 -9.19 10.99 -18.66
N LEU A 6 -8.11 10.29 -18.98
CA LEU A 6 -6.98 10.12 -18.06
C LEU A 6 -6.49 11.51 -17.63
N SER A 7 -6.43 11.71 -16.32
CA SER A 7 -5.97 12.95 -15.71
C SER A 7 -4.45 13.02 -15.80
N PRO A 8 -3.86 14.01 -16.50
CA PRO A 8 -2.41 14.14 -16.58
C PRO A 8 -1.76 14.33 -15.20
N LYS A 9 -2.51 14.96 -14.27
CA LYS A 9 -2.09 15.09 -12.86
C LYS A 9 -2.02 13.74 -12.16
N GLN A 10 -2.99 12.84 -12.41
CA GLN A 10 -2.97 11.51 -11.80
C GLN A 10 -1.83 10.68 -12.37
N ILE A 11 -1.60 10.75 -13.70
CA ILE A 11 -0.46 10.08 -14.34
C ILE A 11 0.86 10.50 -13.70
N LEU A 12 1.07 11.79 -13.40
CA LEU A 12 2.29 12.25 -12.70
C LEU A 12 2.45 11.57 -11.34
N VAL A 13 1.38 11.46 -10.56
CA VAL A 13 1.39 10.80 -9.24
C VAL A 13 1.69 9.31 -9.41
N ASP A 14 1.04 8.64 -10.36
CA ASP A 14 1.21 7.21 -10.61
C ASP A 14 2.64 6.90 -11.08
N LEU A 15 3.20 7.70 -11.99
CA LEU A 15 4.60 7.56 -12.43
C LEU A 15 5.58 7.83 -11.28
N SER A 16 5.27 8.78 -10.39
CA SER A 16 6.09 9.04 -9.20
C SER A 16 6.16 7.82 -8.26
N SER A 17 5.08 7.02 -8.20
CA SER A 17 5.06 5.80 -7.39
C SER A 17 6.03 4.70 -7.86
N VAL A 18 6.54 4.80 -9.09
CA VAL A 18 7.50 3.85 -9.68
C VAL A 18 8.74 4.54 -10.24
N GLN A 19 9.05 5.75 -9.75
CA GLN A 19 10.06 6.65 -10.32
C GLN A 19 11.43 6.00 -10.52
N CYS A 20 11.86 5.12 -9.60
CA CYS A 20 13.16 4.43 -9.68
C CYS A 20 13.32 3.55 -10.92
N GLN A 21 12.21 3.09 -11.49
CA GLN A 21 12.20 2.19 -12.64
C GLN A 21 12.05 2.92 -13.98
N LEU A 22 11.60 4.18 -13.98
CA LEU A 22 11.31 4.92 -15.21
C LEU A 22 12.54 5.07 -16.10
N LYS A 23 13.73 5.23 -15.50
CA LYS A 23 14.97 5.34 -16.27
C LYS A 23 15.28 4.09 -17.08
N ASP A 24 15.03 2.92 -16.50
CA ASP A 24 15.27 1.64 -17.17
C ASP A 24 14.18 1.37 -18.21
N LEU A 25 12.91 1.58 -17.84
CA LEU A 25 11.72 1.36 -18.71
C LEU A 25 11.70 2.21 -20.00
N PHE A 26 12.35 3.38 -19.96
CA PHE A 26 12.38 4.33 -21.09
C PHE A 26 13.81 4.57 -21.58
N SER A 27 14.74 3.67 -21.27
CA SER A 27 16.16 3.80 -21.61
C SER A 27 16.43 3.86 -23.12
N ASP A 28 15.52 3.32 -23.93
CA ASP A 28 15.55 3.30 -25.40
C ASP A 28 15.03 4.60 -26.04
N ASP A 29 14.37 5.47 -25.29
CA ASP A 29 13.72 6.67 -25.81
C ASP A 29 14.02 7.93 -24.99
N ASN A 30 15.03 8.66 -25.46
CA ASN A 30 15.51 9.90 -24.84
C ASN A 30 14.47 11.03 -24.78
N ARG A 31 13.34 10.91 -25.48
CA ARG A 31 12.29 11.94 -25.51
C ARG A 31 11.61 12.12 -24.16
N TYR A 32 11.76 11.17 -23.23
CA TYR A 32 11.17 11.22 -21.90
C TYR A 32 12.15 11.65 -20.80
N ASN A 33 13.45 11.75 -21.10
CA ASN A 33 14.50 11.99 -20.10
C ASN A 33 14.23 13.22 -19.23
N SER A 34 13.79 14.34 -19.80
CA SER A 34 13.51 15.53 -19.01
C SER A 34 12.39 15.33 -17.98
N ILE A 35 11.37 14.53 -18.29
CA ILE A 35 10.30 14.19 -17.35
C ILE A 35 10.83 13.22 -16.29
N ILE A 36 11.63 12.23 -16.69
CA ILE A 36 12.21 11.24 -15.78
C ILE A 36 13.17 11.91 -14.78
N ASP A 37 14.04 12.79 -15.27
CA ASP A 37 14.98 13.56 -14.46
C ASP A 37 14.24 14.46 -13.47
N PHE A 38 13.16 15.12 -13.91
CA PHE A 38 12.30 15.91 -13.03
C PHE A 38 11.68 15.05 -11.92
N LEU A 39 11.07 13.92 -12.26
CA LEU A 39 10.44 13.03 -11.28
C LEU A 39 11.46 12.41 -10.33
N SER A 40 12.68 12.16 -10.80
CA SER A 40 13.76 11.58 -9.98
C SER A 40 14.45 12.61 -9.07
N ALA A 41 14.18 13.91 -9.24
CA ALA A 41 14.88 14.96 -8.51
C ALA A 41 14.47 15.04 -7.03
N LYS A 42 13.27 14.58 -6.68
CA LYS A 42 12.71 14.58 -5.32
C LYS A 42 11.83 13.36 -5.13
N ASP A 43 11.62 12.95 -3.88
CA ASP A 43 10.65 11.91 -3.55
C ASP A 43 9.23 12.51 -3.46
N TYR A 44 8.61 12.72 -4.62
CA TYR A 44 7.27 13.32 -4.70
C TYR A 44 6.14 12.43 -4.18
N TYR A 45 6.41 11.15 -3.93
CA TYR A 45 5.39 10.17 -3.58
C TYR A 45 5.37 9.84 -2.09
N ASN A 46 6.55 9.69 -1.46
CA ASN A 46 6.64 9.26 -0.06
C ASN A 46 7.00 10.36 0.94
N ASP A 47 7.63 11.44 0.49
CA ASP A 47 8.06 12.50 1.39
C ASP A 47 6.87 13.41 1.74
N PRO A 48 6.40 13.41 3.01
CA PRO A 48 5.24 14.21 3.42
C PRO A 48 5.51 15.72 3.34
N ASP A 49 6.77 16.15 3.32
CA ASP A 49 7.17 17.55 3.22
C ASP A 49 7.29 18.01 1.76
N VAL A 50 7.22 17.07 0.80
CA VAL A 50 7.27 17.37 -0.63
C VAL A 50 5.86 17.28 -1.23
N PRO A 51 5.29 18.40 -1.72
CA PRO A 51 3.99 18.34 -2.39
C PRO A 51 4.10 17.61 -3.73
N TYR A 52 3.03 16.92 -4.12
CA TYR A 52 2.92 16.34 -5.45
C TYR A 52 3.15 17.38 -6.55
N PRO A 53 3.87 17.02 -7.62
CA PRO A 53 4.23 17.95 -8.67
C PRO A 53 2.99 18.41 -9.44
N THR A 54 2.97 19.69 -9.79
CA THR A 54 1.94 20.25 -10.67
C THR A 54 2.40 20.24 -12.12
N MET A 55 1.45 20.17 -13.05
CA MET A 55 1.74 20.28 -14.49
C MET A 55 2.58 21.53 -14.82
N LYS A 56 2.29 22.67 -14.16
CA LYS A 56 3.01 23.94 -14.40
C LYS A 56 4.47 23.89 -13.97
N GLU A 57 4.78 23.20 -12.87
CA GLU A 57 6.15 23.02 -12.41
C GLU A 57 6.94 22.15 -13.39
N VAL A 58 6.32 21.05 -13.83
CA VAL A 58 6.93 20.15 -14.81
C VAL A 58 7.15 20.87 -16.15
N GLU A 59 6.18 21.65 -16.65
CA GLU A 59 6.33 22.47 -17.86
C GLU A 59 7.50 23.45 -17.74
N LYS A 60 7.63 24.12 -16.59
CA LYS A 60 8.69 25.10 -16.33
C LYS A 60 10.07 24.45 -16.29
N ASP A 61 10.23 23.32 -15.61
CA ASP A 61 11.52 22.64 -15.45
C ASP A 61 11.94 21.89 -16.72
N THR A 62 10.99 21.26 -17.42
CA THR A 62 11.27 20.46 -18.62
C THR A 62 11.31 21.29 -19.91
N GLY A 63 10.77 22.51 -19.89
CA GLY A 63 10.59 23.36 -21.08
C GLY A 63 9.54 22.86 -22.07
N LEU A 64 8.75 21.83 -21.71
CA LEU A 64 7.69 21.29 -22.55
C LEU A 64 6.44 22.17 -22.49
N SER A 65 5.76 22.35 -23.61
CA SER A 65 4.40 22.92 -23.59
C SER A 65 3.41 21.96 -22.94
N ALA A 66 2.33 22.49 -22.36
CA ALA A 66 1.25 21.69 -21.75
C ALA A 66 0.75 20.55 -22.66
N SER A 67 0.62 20.79 -23.97
CA SER A 67 0.18 19.79 -24.95
C SER A 67 1.20 18.67 -25.13
N GLN A 68 2.48 19.03 -25.26
CA GLN A 68 3.58 18.07 -25.39
C GLN A 68 3.74 17.23 -24.12
N LEU A 69 3.71 17.87 -22.95
CA LEU A 69 3.81 17.18 -21.67
C LEU A 69 2.66 16.18 -21.50
N ARG A 70 1.41 16.62 -21.73
CA ARG A 70 0.24 15.73 -21.66
C ARG A 70 0.37 14.53 -22.59
N LYS A 71 0.79 14.75 -23.84
CA LYS A 71 0.99 13.68 -24.81
C LYS A 71 2.04 12.67 -24.33
N LYS A 72 3.20 13.16 -23.88
CA LYS A 72 4.30 12.31 -23.39
C LYS A 72 3.91 11.53 -22.14
N LEU A 73 3.25 12.16 -21.17
CA LEU A 73 2.77 11.48 -19.97
C LEU A 73 1.80 10.34 -20.33
N LEU A 74 0.89 10.58 -21.27
CA LEU A 74 -0.02 9.54 -21.75
C LEU A 74 0.74 8.40 -22.43
N GLU A 75 1.69 8.70 -23.32
CA GLU A 75 2.53 7.69 -23.98
C GLU A 75 3.32 6.85 -22.96
N MET A 76 3.91 7.50 -21.95
CA MET A 76 4.62 6.81 -20.86
C MET A 76 3.67 5.92 -20.06
N TYR A 77 2.50 6.43 -19.68
CA TYR A 77 1.52 5.69 -18.90
C TYR A 77 1.00 4.46 -19.66
N GLU A 78 0.64 4.61 -20.92
CA GLU A 78 0.18 3.48 -21.76
C GLU A 78 1.28 2.43 -21.94
N ARG A 79 2.55 2.83 -22.12
CA ARG A 79 3.68 1.90 -22.27
C ARG A 79 3.87 1.00 -21.05
N ILE A 80 3.57 1.48 -19.84
CA ILE A 80 3.65 0.67 -18.61
C ILE A 80 2.65 -0.49 -18.62
N PHE A 81 1.50 -0.31 -19.29
CA PHE A 81 0.44 -1.32 -19.39
C PHE A 81 0.44 -2.07 -20.74
N ASP A 82 1.44 -1.82 -21.59
CA ASP A 82 1.55 -2.48 -22.90
C ASP A 82 1.96 -3.94 -22.72
N PHE A 83 1.07 -4.85 -23.10
CA PHE A 83 1.27 -6.29 -22.98
C PHE A 83 2.34 -6.82 -23.94
N GLU A 84 2.64 -6.12 -25.03
CA GLU A 84 3.68 -6.51 -25.99
C GLU A 84 5.09 -6.07 -25.58
N ASN A 85 5.22 -5.29 -24.50
CA ASN A 85 6.50 -4.80 -24.02
C ASN A 85 7.14 -5.81 -23.05
N ASP A 86 8.23 -6.46 -23.47
CA ASP A 86 9.01 -7.41 -22.65
C ASP A 86 9.70 -6.72 -21.44
N GLU A 87 9.80 -5.39 -21.45
CA GLU A 87 10.34 -4.58 -20.36
C GLU A 87 9.21 -3.98 -19.50
N GLY A 88 8.59 -4.84 -18.67
CA GLY A 88 7.62 -4.44 -17.66
C GLY A 88 8.24 -4.00 -16.33
N LEU A 89 7.39 -3.52 -15.41
CA LEU A 89 7.79 -3.17 -14.04
C LEU A 89 8.36 -4.39 -13.29
N ARG A 90 9.48 -4.18 -12.57
CA ARG A 90 10.23 -5.17 -11.80
C ARG A 90 10.31 -4.78 -10.33
N PHE A 91 9.63 -5.53 -9.47
CA PHE A 91 9.67 -5.37 -8.02
C PHE A 91 10.62 -6.40 -7.41
N SER A 92 11.92 -6.13 -7.54
CA SER A 92 12.98 -7.08 -7.17
C SER A 92 13.27 -7.15 -5.67
N LYS A 93 12.89 -6.12 -4.92
CA LYS A 93 13.07 -6.03 -3.47
C LYS A 93 11.78 -6.40 -2.75
N THR A 94 11.90 -6.91 -1.54
CA THR A 94 10.74 -7.18 -0.67
C THR A 94 10.97 -6.59 0.70
N GLN A 95 9.95 -5.94 1.24
CA GLN A 95 9.96 -5.39 2.59
C GLN A 95 8.71 -5.87 3.33
N TYR A 96 8.89 -6.25 4.60
CA TYR A 96 7.81 -6.67 5.47
C TYR A 96 7.62 -5.66 6.59
N THR A 97 6.43 -5.11 6.71
CA THR A 97 6.07 -4.21 7.82
C THR A 97 5.04 -4.90 8.69
N PHE A 98 5.39 -5.20 9.94
CA PHE A 98 4.47 -5.73 10.93
C PHE A 98 3.83 -4.56 11.69
N TYR A 99 2.51 -4.44 11.62
CA TYR A 99 1.72 -3.53 12.44
C TYR A 99 1.08 -4.29 13.58
N LEU A 100 1.34 -3.88 14.82
CA LEU A 100 0.85 -4.54 16.03
C LEU A 100 -0.23 -3.66 16.66
N LYS A 101 -1.38 -4.26 16.94
CA LYS A 101 -2.46 -3.65 17.72
C LYS A 101 -2.81 -4.55 18.91
N HIS A 102 -2.81 -4.01 20.12
CA HIS A 102 -3.32 -4.69 21.30
C HIS A 102 -4.00 -3.67 22.22
N TYR A 103 -5.32 -3.75 22.35
CA TYR A 103 -6.14 -2.67 22.93
C TYR A 103 -5.81 -1.32 22.26
N GLU A 104 -5.50 -0.30 23.06
CA GLU A 104 -5.09 1.04 22.62
C GLU A 104 -3.59 1.14 22.25
N LEU A 105 -2.83 0.05 22.39
CA LEU A 105 -1.40 0.05 22.09
C LEU A 105 -1.18 -0.28 20.61
N HIS A 106 -0.39 0.57 19.96
CA HIS A 106 0.01 0.44 18.57
C HIS A 106 1.52 0.47 18.43
N SER A 107 2.07 -0.42 17.60
CA SER A 107 3.46 -0.32 17.18
C SER A 107 3.69 -0.93 15.81
N GLN A 108 4.86 -0.67 15.24
CA GLN A 108 5.27 -1.31 14.01
C GLN A 108 6.77 -1.63 14.06
N PHE A 109 7.18 -2.63 13.28
CA PHE A 109 8.57 -2.87 12.96
C PHE A 109 8.72 -3.40 11.54
N VAL A 110 9.89 -3.18 10.96
CA VAL A 110 10.20 -3.55 9.57
C VAL A 110 11.23 -4.68 9.57
N VAL A 111 11.05 -5.62 8.65
CA VAL A 111 11.96 -6.75 8.43
C VAL A 111 12.28 -6.82 6.93
N SER A 112 13.57 -6.95 6.60
CA SER A 112 14.04 -7.04 5.21
C SER A 112 14.04 -8.45 4.65
N LYS A 113 14.00 -9.48 5.51
CA LYS A 113 13.98 -10.90 5.12
C LYS A 113 13.08 -11.70 6.04
N LEU A 114 12.07 -12.34 5.46
CA LEU A 114 11.15 -13.20 6.17
C LEU A 114 11.02 -14.53 5.40
N PRO A 115 11.64 -15.63 5.86
CA PRO A 115 11.68 -16.89 5.12
C PRO A 115 10.30 -17.47 4.79
N HIS A 116 9.31 -17.20 5.64
CA HIS A 116 7.94 -17.62 5.47
C HIS A 116 7.01 -16.45 5.78
N VAL A 117 6.24 -16.01 4.79
CA VAL A 117 5.20 -15.00 4.99
C VAL A 117 4.02 -15.69 5.69
N PRO A 118 3.64 -15.26 6.91
CA PRO A 118 2.55 -15.87 7.63
C PRO A 118 1.22 -15.62 6.92
N ARG A 119 0.20 -16.41 7.22
CA ARG A 119 -1.14 -16.32 6.62
C ARG A 119 -2.13 -15.70 7.60
N ALA A 120 -3.22 -15.13 7.07
CA ALA A 120 -4.32 -14.65 7.91
C ALA A 120 -4.84 -15.78 8.81
N GLY A 121 -5.02 -15.47 10.09
CA GLY A 121 -5.41 -16.41 11.15
C GLY A 121 -4.25 -17.19 11.80
N GLU A 122 -3.02 -17.14 11.26
CA GLU A 122 -1.87 -17.75 11.91
C GLU A 122 -1.46 -16.99 13.18
N GLN A 123 -0.91 -17.73 14.14
CA GLN A 123 -0.39 -17.20 15.39
C GLN A 123 1.08 -16.83 15.24
N ILE A 124 1.47 -15.70 15.80
CA ILE A 124 2.84 -15.22 15.85
C ILE A 124 3.18 -14.87 17.30
N LEU A 125 4.22 -15.53 17.81
CA LEU A 125 4.81 -15.22 19.10
C LEU A 125 5.94 -14.18 18.91
N LEU A 126 5.82 -13.04 19.57
CA LEU A 126 6.82 -11.96 19.54
C LEU A 126 7.30 -11.64 20.96
N PRO A 127 8.27 -12.41 21.52
CA PRO A 127 8.72 -12.23 22.89
C PRO A 127 9.26 -10.82 23.17
N PHE A 128 9.90 -10.19 22.18
CA PHE A 128 10.45 -8.83 22.29
C PHE A 128 9.37 -7.72 22.32
N ALA A 129 8.11 -8.04 22.04
CA ALA A 129 7.02 -7.05 22.03
C ALA A 129 6.36 -6.88 23.40
N LYS A 130 6.55 -7.82 24.34
CA LYS A 130 5.79 -7.88 25.60
C LYS A 130 5.87 -6.60 26.43
N ALA A 131 7.06 -6.04 26.59
CA ALA A 131 7.26 -4.81 27.37
C ALA A 131 6.56 -3.59 26.75
N LYS A 132 6.43 -3.56 25.42
CA LYS A 132 5.82 -2.44 24.68
C LYS A 132 4.32 -2.60 24.48
N MET A 133 3.88 -3.83 24.22
CA MET A 133 2.51 -4.14 23.80
C MET A 133 1.67 -4.78 24.91
N GLY A 134 2.27 -5.14 26.05
CA GLY A 134 1.58 -5.85 27.13
C GLY A 134 1.28 -7.33 26.83
N THR A 135 1.63 -7.82 25.64
CA THR A 135 1.49 -9.21 25.23
C THR A 135 2.59 -9.60 24.24
N GLU A 136 2.90 -10.89 24.20
CA GLU A 136 3.76 -11.51 23.19
C GLU A 136 2.96 -12.37 22.19
N TYR A 137 1.67 -12.59 22.46
CA TYR A 137 0.78 -13.40 21.64
C TYR A 137 0.01 -12.52 20.68
N PHE A 138 0.20 -12.77 19.39
CA PHE A 138 -0.50 -12.09 18.31
C PHE A 138 -0.99 -13.09 17.28
N TYR A 139 -2.02 -12.73 16.54
CA TYR A 139 -2.42 -13.41 15.31
C TYR A 139 -2.46 -12.46 14.12
N VAL A 140 -2.30 -13.00 12.92
CA VAL A 140 -2.40 -12.26 11.66
C VAL A 140 -3.87 -11.94 11.37
N ASP A 141 -4.24 -10.67 11.43
CA ASP A 141 -5.58 -10.18 11.12
C ASP A 141 -5.78 -10.04 9.61
N LYS A 142 -4.82 -9.39 8.93
CA LYS A 142 -4.84 -9.21 7.48
C LYS A 142 -3.44 -8.96 6.93
N ILE A 143 -3.29 -9.20 5.64
CA ILE A 143 -2.06 -8.95 4.89
C ILE A 143 -2.43 -8.07 3.71
N VAL A 144 -1.67 -6.99 3.52
CA VAL A 144 -1.84 -6.07 2.40
C VAL A 144 -0.53 -6.02 1.63
N HIS A 145 -0.61 -6.22 0.33
CA HIS A 145 0.53 -6.02 -0.57
C HIS A 145 0.33 -4.74 -1.35
N TYR A 146 1.38 -3.95 -1.49
CA TYR A 146 1.42 -2.84 -2.44
C TYR A 146 2.79 -2.78 -3.09
N LEU A 147 2.81 -2.24 -4.30
CA LEU A 147 3.97 -2.20 -5.17
C LEU A 147 4.35 -0.74 -5.36
N GLU A 148 5.59 -0.42 -5.07
CA GLU A 148 6.07 0.95 -5.09
C GLU A 148 7.57 0.95 -5.35
N ASN A 149 8.04 1.87 -6.20
CA ASN A 149 9.40 1.88 -6.71
C ASN A 149 9.77 0.49 -7.21
N ASP A 150 10.90 -0.09 -6.80
CA ASP A 150 11.29 -1.45 -7.12
C ASP A 150 11.01 -2.44 -5.97
N ILE A 151 10.11 -2.09 -5.04
CA ILE A 151 9.83 -2.81 -3.80
C ILE A 151 8.41 -3.37 -3.79
N GLN A 152 8.30 -4.68 -3.51
CA GLN A 152 7.07 -5.28 -3.04
C GLN A 152 6.96 -5.11 -1.52
N ASN A 153 6.06 -4.23 -1.09
CA ASN A 153 5.76 -4.02 0.31
C ASN A 153 4.68 -5.00 0.77
N THR A 154 4.97 -5.73 1.85
CA THR A 154 4.02 -6.66 2.48
C THR A 154 3.74 -6.20 3.90
N VAL A 155 2.55 -5.68 4.12
CA VAL A 155 2.09 -5.16 5.40
C VAL A 155 1.29 -6.24 6.12
N ILE A 156 1.80 -6.70 7.25
CA ILE A 156 1.21 -7.77 8.07
C ILE A 156 0.60 -7.13 9.31
N TRP A 157 -0.72 -7.11 9.38
CA TRP A 157 -1.46 -6.58 10.53
C TRP A 157 -1.65 -7.67 11.56
N LEU A 158 -1.18 -7.41 12.76
CA LEU A 158 -1.22 -8.30 13.92
C LEU A 158 -2.16 -7.75 14.99
N LYS A 159 -3.03 -8.60 15.50
CA LYS A 159 -3.88 -8.32 16.67
C LYS A 159 -3.42 -9.15 17.86
N GLY A 160 -3.30 -8.52 19.02
CA GLY A 160 -2.91 -9.18 20.26
C GLY A 160 -4.00 -10.15 20.73
N GLY A 161 -3.58 -11.28 21.28
CA GLY A 161 -4.45 -12.35 21.74
C GLY A 161 -4.41 -13.58 20.82
N PHE A 162 -5.49 -14.36 20.82
CA PHE A 162 -5.56 -15.61 20.07
C PHE A 162 -6.60 -15.54 18.95
N TYR A 163 -6.23 -16.03 17.77
CA TYR A 163 -7.17 -16.18 16.66
C TYR A 163 -8.31 -17.13 17.02
N ASN A 164 -9.52 -16.72 16.68
CA ASN A 164 -10.72 -17.52 16.84
C ASN A 164 -11.49 -17.53 15.51
N SER A 165 -11.41 -18.65 14.79
CA SER A 165 -12.09 -18.83 13.50
C SER A 165 -13.61 -18.73 13.60
N TYR A 166 -14.22 -19.25 14.66
CA TYR A 166 -15.66 -19.13 14.89
C TYR A 166 -16.07 -17.67 15.07
N TRP A 167 -15.28 -16.89 15.80
CA TRP A 167 -15.53 -15.46 15.96
C TRP A 167 -15.43 -14.70 14.64
N GLN A 168 -14.46 -15.06 13.79
CA GLN A 168 -14.31 -14.44 12.48
C GLN A 168 -15.54 -14.70 11.59
N ILE A 169 -15.99 -15.96 11.51
CA ILE A 169 -17.19 -16.33 10.76
C ILE A 169 -18.42 -15.57 11.26
N ARG A 170 -18.61 -15.49 12.59
CA ARG A 170 -19.74 -14.80 13.20
C ARG A 170 -19.73 -13.29 12.92
N LYS A 171 -18.56 -12.66 12.90
CA LYS A 171 -18.39 -11.24 12.53
C LYS A 171 -18.77 -11.00 11.07
N ASP A 172 -18.29 -11.85 10.16
CA ASP A 172 -18.57 -11.73 8.73
C ASP A 172 -20.07 -11.92 8.45
N GLU A 173 -20.69 -12.89 9.14
CA GLU A 173 -22.15 -13.10 9.11
C GLU A 173 -22.92 -11.88 9.64
N ALA A 174 -22.49 -11.29 10.76
CA ALA A 174 -23.10 -10.08 11.32
C ALA A 174 -23.01 -8.88 10.36
N LEU A 175 -21.87 -8.70 9.69
CA LEU A 175 -21.68 -7.65 8.69
C LEU A 175 -22.64 -7.84 7.51
N LEU A 176 -22.73 -9.07 6.98
CA LEU A 176 -23.64 -9.39 5.88
C LEU A 176 -25.11 -9.13 6.27
N LYS A 177 -25.48 -9.49 7.49
CA LYS A 177 -26.82 -9.27 8.05
C LYS A 177 -27.06 -7.84 8.53
N ARG A 178 -26.04 -6.97 8.48
CA ARG A 178 -26.06 -5.58 9.01
C ARG A 178 -26.34 -5.49 10.52
N GLU A 179 -26.08 -6.56 11.25
CA GLU A 179 -26.06 -6.56 12.73
C GLU A 179 -24.86 -5.78 13.26
N LEU A 180 -23.78 -5.76 12.49
CA LEU A 180 -22.64 -4.86 12.64
C LEU A 180 -22.50 -3.99 11.39
N THR A 181 -22.08 -2.76 11.59
CA THR A 181 -21.65 -1.87 10.50
C THR A 181 -20.14 -1.98 10.28
N ILE A 182 -19.67 -1.53 9.12
CA ILE A 182 -18.23 -1.41 8.86
C ILE A 182 -17.57 -0.49 9.90
N ASP A 183 -18.24 0.60 10.28
CA ASP A 183 -17.76 1.55 11.28
C ASP A 183 -17.60 0.90 12.66
N ASP A 184 -18.53 0.03 13.06
CA ASP A 184 -18.41 -0.77 14.29
C ASP A 184 -17.13 -1.60 14.28
N THR A 185 -16.80 -2.26 13.17
CA THR A 185 -15.61 -3.12 13.09
C THR A 185 -14.28 -2.35 13.15
N HIS A 186 -14.32 -1.05 12.85
CA HIS A 186 -13.16 -0.17 12.97
C HIS A 186 -13.01 0.42 14.37
N LYS A 187 -14.13 0.78 15.01
CA LYS A 187 -14.14 1.53 16.28
C LYS A 187 -14.15 0.63 17.50
N LEU A 188 -14.88 -0.48 17.44
CA LEU A 188 -15.15 -1.32 18.59
C LEU A 188 -14.12 -2.44 18.73
N MET A 189 -13.79 -2.76 19.97
CA MET A 189 -12.99 -3.93 20.34
C MET A 189 -13.80 -5.22 20.21
N ASP A 190 -13.11 -6.35 20.10
CA ASP A 190 -13.75 -7.66 19.92
C ASP A 190 -14.77 -7.99 21.02
N PHE A 191 -14.53 -7.57 22.28
CA PHE A 191 -15.50 -7.80 23.35
C PHE A 191 -16.74 -6.92 23.22
N GLU A 192 -16.61 -5.68 22.75
CA GLU A 192 -17.72 -4.76 22.52
C GLU A 192 -18.58 -5.23 21.33
N LEU A 193 -17.92 -5.72 20.28
CA LEU A 193 -18.59 -6.36 19.15
C LEU A 193 -19.36 -7.61 19.59
N LYS A 194 -18.77 -8.45 20.46
CA LYS A 194 -19.45 -9.61 21.03
C LYS A 194 -20.64 -9.20 21.89
N ASP A 195 -20.49 -8.17 22.71
CA ASP A 195 -21.58 -7.65 23.55
C ASP A 195 -22.74 -7.12 22.70
N LYS A 196 -22.43 -6.35 21.64
CA LYS A 196 -23.40 -5.87 20.65
C LYS A 196 -24.14 -7.02 19.94
N LEU A 197 -23.48 -8.18 19.78
CA LEU A 197 -24.07 -9.39 19.21
C LEU A 197 -24.72 -10.32 20.25
N GLY A 198 -24.78 -9.92 21.53
CA GLY A 198 -25.36 -10.71 22.62
C GLY A 198 -24.55 -11.95 23.01
N LEU A 199 -23.25 -11.96 22.70
CA LEU A 199 -22.33 -13.08 22.92
C LEU A 199 -21.47 -12.92 24.19
N SER A 200 -21.64 -11.85 24.98
CA SER A 200 -20.74 -11.49 26.10
C SER A 200 -20.85 -12.33 27.37
N LYS A 201 -21.55 -13.47 27.35
CA LYS A 201 -21.67 -14.35 28.51
C LYS A 201 -20.68 -15.51 28.46
N TYR A 202 -19.38 -15.25 28.55
CA TYR A 202 -18.35 -16.10 29.17
C TYR A 202 -17.04 -15.31 29.35
#